data_AF-A0A7S4CNE7-F1
#
_entry.id   AF-A0A7S4CNE7-F1
#
_cell.length_a   1.000
_cell.length_b   1.000
_cell.length_c   1.000
_cell.angle_alpha   90.00
_cell.angle_beta   90.00
_cell.angle_gamma   90.00
#
_symmetry.space_group_name_H-M   'P 1'
#
loop_
_entity.id
_entity.type
_entity.pdbx_description
1 polymer ?
#
loop_
_entity_poly.entity_id
_entity_poly.type
_entity_poly.pdbx_seq_one_letter_code
_entity_poly.pdbx_strand_id
1 'polypeptide(L)'
;MLINLPEGSVPESTEVDTTVVGSSLAFFLIFYVAQSYTRFDKAYKSAMSIEGQVFNAAAMARCLLPKTAALRLVRHLNAMMCLGFCGIDHLYSTYSAENLFYEYNDRFHVLTEEELHRLKVIGVNKGGNCYREVCSWGIEDIQVELNRGNISEIAAAQIRAMVLKVRGLIGSFYDHADQPVPFVYHHFVYVMSAIYLPMFSYEQATTRHPNHPYFYLVWDLLVVFSRCFFVL
;
A
#
# COMPACT_ATOMS: atom_id res chain seq x y z
N MET A 1 -48.79 -55.03 14.55
CA MET A 1 -47.50 -55.71 14.82
C MET A 1 -46.41 -54.77 14.32
N LEU A 2 -45.92 -53.89 15.19
CA LEU A 2 -44.85 -52.95 14.88
C LEU A 2 -43.53 -53.71 14.92
N ILE A 3 -42.82 -53.75 13.80
CA ILE A 3 -41.51 -54.37 13.69
C ILE A 3 -40.52 -53.40 14.35
N ASN A 4 -40.08 -53.72 15.56
CA ASN A 4 -38.94 -53.07 16.19
C ASN A 4 -37.70 -53.42 15.36
N LEU A 5 -37.22 -52.46 14.57
CA LEU A 5 -35.88 -52.54 14.00
C LEU A 5 -34.87 -52.41 15.15
N PRO A 6 -33.80 -53.21 15.16
CA PRO A 6 -32.77 -53.11 16.18
C PRO A 6 -32.13 -51.73 16.12
N GLU A 7 -31.98 -51.10 17.28
CA GLU A 7 -31.14 -49.91 17.49
C GLU A 7 -29.72 -50.27 17.08
N GLY A 8 -29.42 -50.11 15.79
CA GLY A 8 -28.06 -50.12 15.29
C GLY A 8 -27.33 -48.99 16.00
N SER A 9 -26.30 -49.34 16.77
CA SER A 9 -25.37 -48.43 17.41
C SER A 9 -25.00 -47.32 16.43
N VAL A 10 -25.56 -46.12 16.65
CA VAL A 10 -25.14 -44.91 15.95
C VAL A 10 -23.64 -44.82 16.17
N PRO A 11 -22.80 -44.80 15.11
CA PRO A 11 -21.37 -44.64 15.27
C PRO A 11 -21.15 -43.38 16.09
N GLU A 12 -20.41 -43.51 17.19
CA GLU A 12 -20.05 -42.42 18.08
C GLU A 12 -19.54 -41.26 17.22
N SER A 13 -20.37 -40.22 17.09
CA SER A 13 -20.09 -39.11 16.19
C SER A 13 -18.80 -38.48 16.66
N THR A 14 -17.75 -38.59 15.86
CA THR A 14 -16.44 -38.04 16.21
C THR A 14 -16.62 -36.54 16.40
N GLU A 15 -16.40 -36.03 17.61
CA GLU A 15 -16.65 -34.62 17.92
C GLU A 15 -15.76 -33.73 17.06
N VAL A 16 -16.40 -32.91 16.22
CA VAL A 16 -15.74 -32.05 15.23
C VAL A 16 -15.22 -30.78 15.90
N ASP A 17 -14.19 -30.90 16.72
CA ASP A 17 -13.43 -29.78 17.31
C ASP A 17 -12.58 -29.01 16.26
N THR A 18 -12.88 -27.73 16.02
CA THR A 18 -12.07 -26.86 15.14
C THR A 18 -11.08 -25.95 15.90
N THR A 19 -10.96 -26.09 17.21
CA THR A 19 -10.20 -25.19 18.09
C THR A 19 -8.74 -25.04 17.70
N VAL A 20 -8.06 -26.12 17.30
CA VAL A 20 -6.65 -26.08 16.88
C VAL A 20 -6.48 -25.24 15.61
N VAL A 21 -7.32 -25.48 14.60
CA VAL A 21 -7.29 -24.76 13.32
C VAL A 21 -7.64 -23.28 13.53
N GLY A 22 -8.64 -23.00 14.38
CA GLY A 22 -9.04 -21.64 14.74
C GLY A 22 -7.96 -20.87 15.49
N SER A 23 -7.29 -21.53 16.45
CA SER A 23 -6.18 -20.94 17.22
C SER A 23 -4.98 -20.62 16.33
N SER A 24 -4.61 -21.54 15.43
CA SER A 24 -3.56 -21.30 14.44
C SER A 24 -3.92 -20.15 13.51
N LEU A 25 -5.14 -20.12 12.95
CA LEU A 25 -5.60 -19.00 12.12
C LEU A 25 -5.52 -17.67 12.86
N ALA A 26 -6.03 -17.60 14.10
CA ALA A 26 -6.01 -16.38 14.90
C ALA A 26 -4.58 -15.89 15.14
N PHE A 27 -3.65 -16.79 15.45
CA PHE A 27 -2.22 -16.47 15.58
C PHE A 27 -1.68 -15.83 14.30
N PHE A 28 -1.77 -16.51 13.16
CA PHE A 28 -1.24 -16.00 11.89
C PHE A 28 -1.92 -14.71 11.43
N LEU A 29 -3.23 -14.57 11.67
CA LEU A 29 -3.98 -13.37 11.34
C LEU A 29 -3.46 -12.15 12.12
N ILE A 30 -3.16 -12.30 13.41
CA ILE A 30 -2.61 -11.20 14.24
C ILE A 30 -1.29 -10.72 13.66
N PHE A 31 -0.36 -11.62 13.30
CA PHE A 31 0.92 -11.21 12.70
C PHE A 31 0.72 -10.56 11.34
N TYR A 32 -0.15 -11.11 10.50
CA TYR A 32 -0.46 -10.56 9.19
C TYR A 32 -1.04 -9.14 9.28
N VAL A 33 -2.00 -8.93 10.19
CA VAL A 33 -2.61 -7.61 10.42
C VAL A 33 -1.59 -6.64 11.01
N ALA A 34 -0.77 -7.07 11.96
CA ALA A 34 0.27 -6.22 12.55
C ALA A 34 1.30 -5.73 11.50
N GLN A 35 1.73 -6.62 10.59
CA GLN A 35 2.62 -6.26 9.49
C GLN A 35 1.95 -5.32 8.49
N SER A 36 0.70 -5.61 8.12
CA SER A 36 -0.09 -4.79 7.20
C SER A 36 -0.32 -3.38 7.77
N TYR A 37 -0.65 -3.29 9.06
CA TYR A 37 -0.80 -2.03 9.78
C TYR A 37 0.51 -1.24 9.83
N THR A 38 1.62 -1.90 10.16
CA THR A 38 2.95 -1.26 10.17
C THR A 38 3.32 -0.68 8.81
N ARG A 39 3.02 -1.40 7.72
CA ARG A 39 3.24 -0.91 6.35
C ARG A 39 2.35 0.31 6.05
N PHE A 40 1.07 0.24 6.39
CA PHE A 40 0.14 1.35 6.22
C PHE A 40 0.58 2.60 7.00
N ASP A 41 0.93 2.44 8.28
CA ASP A 41 1.38 3.54 9.14
C ASP A 41 2.65 4.21 8.61
N LYS A 42 3.63 3.42 8.12
CA LYS A 42 4.85 3.97 7.49
C LYS A 42 4.55 4.76 6.22
N ALA A 43 3.69 4.23 5.34
CA ALA A 43 3.27 4.94 4.13
C ALA A 43 2.52 6.23 4.48
N TYR A 44 1.60 6.19 5.45
CA TYR A 44 0.85 7.35 5.91
C TYR A 44 1.77 8.43 6.51
N LYS A 45 2.69 8.07 7.41
CA LYS A 45 3.69 8.99 7.97
C LYS A 45 4.57 9.61 6.89
N SER A 46 4.92 8.86 5.85
CA SER A 46 5.69 9.37 4.71
C SER A 46 4.88 10.39 3.92
N ALA A 47 3.58 10.14 3.69
CA ALA A 47 2.65 11.09 3.06
C ALA A 47 2.59 12.42 3.82
N MET A 48 2.30 12.36 5.13
CA MET A 48 2.21 13.55 5.97
C MET A 48 3.54 14.30 6.06
N SER A 49 4.66 13.58 6.00
CA SER A 49 5.99 14.19 6.01
C SER A 49 6.30 14.98 4.73
N ILE A 50 5.76 14.59 3.58
CA ILE A 50 6.01 15.29 2.30
C ILE A 50 5.52 16.72 2.38
N GLU A 51 4.29 16.94 2.85
CA GLU A 51 3.70 18.28 2.99
C GLU A 51 4.60 19.18 3.84
N GLY A 52 5.00 18.69 5.03
CA GLY A 52 5.89 19.43 5.92
C GLY A 52 7.26 19.72 5.30
N GLN A 53 7.84 18.79 4.52
CA GLN A 53 9.11 19.03 3.84
C GLN A 53 8.98 20.00 2.66
N VAL A 54 7.90 19.94 1.90
CA VAL A 54 7.61 20.91 0.83
C VAL A 54 7.46 22.31 1.41
N PHE A 55 6.73 22.45 2.52
CA PHE A 55 6.58 23.73 3.22
C PHE A 55 7.92 24.27 3.71
N ASN A 56 8.75 23.43 4.36
CA ASN A 56 10.07 23.84 4.83
C ASN A 56 10.99 24.29 3.67
N ALA A 57 11.00 23.53 2.56
CA ALA A 57 11.76 23.88 1.37
C ALA A 57 11.27 25.20 0.76
N ALA A 58 9.95 25.41 0.68
CA ALA A 58 9.34 26.63 0.18
C ALA A 58 9.66 27.86 1.05
N ALA A 59 9.56 27.72 2.37
CA ALA A 59 9.89 28.77 3.32
C ALA A 59 11.36 29.18 3.22
N MET A 60 12.26 28.18 3.16
CA MET A 60 13.69 28.43 3.00
C MET A 60 14.03 29.06 1.65
N ALA A 61 13.44 28.55 0.56
CA ALA A 61 13.58 29.11 -0.77
C ALA A 61 13.16 30.58 -0.83
N ARG A 62 12.03 30.93 -0.21
CA ARG A 62 11.55 32.32 -0.15
C ARG A 62 12.51 33.26 0.59
N CYS A 63 13.22 32.77 1.60
CA CYS A 63 14.15 33.58 2.40
C CYS A 63 15.51 33.74 1.72
N LEU A 64 15.96 32.73 0.96
CA LEU A 64 17.34 32.66 0.47
C LEU A 64 17.47 32.92 -1.03
N LEU A 65 16.47 32.56 -1.85
CA LEU A 65 16.53 32.72 -3.30
C LEU A 65 15.88 34.03 -3.75
N PRO A 66 16.29 34.58 -4.90
CA PRO A 66 15.52 35.60 -5.59
C PRO A 66 14.07 35.15 -5.81
N LYS A 67 13.12 36.09 -5.71
CA LYS A 67 11.68 35.80 -5.73
C LYS A 67 11.26 34.90 -6.90
N THR A 68 11.81 35.12 -8.09
CA THR A 68 11.50 34.34 -9.30
C THR A 68 11.98 32.90 -9.20
N ALA A 69 13.19 32.66 -8.70
CA ALA A 69 13.74 31.33 -8.48
C ALA A 69 13.01 30.60 -7.35
N ALA A 70 12.68 31.31 -6.26
CA ALA A 70 11.90 30.75 -5.16
C ALA A 70 10.53 30.24 -5.65
N LEU A 71 9.81 31.04 -6.44
CA LEU A 71 8.51 30.66 -6.99
C LEU A 71 8.62 29.46 -7.95
N ARG A 72 9.65 29.43 -8.80
CA ARG A 72 9.91 28.27 -9.69
C ARG A 72 10.15 26.99 -8.90
N LEU A 73 10.97 27.04 -7.86
CA LEU A 73 11.26 25.88 -7.02
C LEU A 73 10.00 25.38 -6.30
N VAL A 74 9.20 26.28 -5.72
CA VAL A 74 7.92 25.91 -5.07
C VAL A 74 6.97 25.25 -6.05
N ARG A 75 6.90 25.79 -7.25
CA ARG A 75 6.10 25.26 -8.35
C ARG A 75 6.56 23.85 -8.75
N HIS A 76 7.86 23.61 -8.90
CA HIS A 76 8.42 22.28 -9.15
C HIS A 76 8.15 21.31 -7.99
N LEU A 77 8.26 21.74 -6.73
CA LEU A 77 7.95 20.91 -5.56
C LEU A 77 6.49 20.44 -5.54
N ASN A 78 5.54 21.32 -5.87
CA ASN A 78 4.13 20.94 -5.97
C ASN A 78 3.89 19.98 -7.15
N ALA A 79 4.48 20.26 -8.31
CA ALA A 79 4.39 19.37 -9.46
C ALA A 79 4.97 17.98 -9.15
N MET A 80 6.11 17.90 -8.46
CA MET A 80 6.71 16.64 -8.00
C MET A 80 5.73 15.81 -7.16
N MET A 81 4.99 16.45 -6.26
CA MET A 81 4.02 15.75 -5.40
C MET A 81 2.90 15.13 -6.22
N CYS A 82 2.26 15.90 -7.12
CA CYS A 82 1.19 15.39 -7.99
C CYS A 82 1.69 14.25 -8.89
N LEU A 83 2.86 14.43 -9.52
CA LEU A 83 3.49 13.41 -10.37
C LEU A 83 3.89 12.16 -9.60
N GLY A 84 4.31 12.33 -8.35
CA GLY A 84 4.63 11.25 -7.44
C GLY A 84 3.44 10.30 -7.28
N PHE A 85 2.24 10.83 -7.05
CA PHE A 85 1.02 10.04 -6.94
C PHE A 85 0.57 9.41 -8.26
N CYS A 86 0.61 10.16 -9.36
CA CYS A 86 0.22 9.64 -10.68
C CYS A 86 1.07 8.44 -11.12
N GLY A 87 2.37 8.45 -10.79
CA GLY A 87 3.28 7.38 -11.20
C GLY A 87 3.15 6.09 -10.38
N ILE A 88 2.61 6.15 -9.16
CA ILE A 88 2.37 4.96 -8.30
C ILE A 88 1.16 4.19 -8.83
N ASP A 89 0.09 4.91 -9.16
CA ASP A 89 -1.22 4.34 -9.44
C ASP A 89 -1.44 3.94 -10.90
N HIS A 90 -0.49 3.21 -11.46
CA HIS A 90 -0.59 2.69 -12.83
C HIS A 90 -1.63 1.55 -12.98
N LEU A 91 -2.10 0.96 -11.86
CA LEU A 91 -2.98 -0.20 -11.84
C LEU A 91 -4.45 0.14 -11.54
N TYR A 92 -4.73 1.11 -10.66
CA TYR A 92 -6.11 1.39 -10.21
C TYR A 92 -6.70 2.66 -10.84
N SER A 93 -5.90 3.49 -11.52
CA SER A 93 -6.35 4.70 -12.22
C SER A 93 -7.14 5.69 -11.34
N THR A 94 -6.95 5.62 -10.03
CA THR A 94 -7.49 6.57 -9.04
C THR A 94 -6.84 7.93 -9.22
N TYR A 95 -5.51 7.95 -9.42
CA TYR A 95 -4.73 9.15 -9.71
C TYR A 95 -4.01 9.00 -11.04
N SER A 96 -4.56 9.61 -12.07
CA SER A 96 -3.99 9.62 -13.42
C SER A 96 -3.54 11.03 -13.81
N ALA A 97 -2.72 11.10 -14.86
CA ALA A 97 -2.31 12.36 -15.45
C ALA A 97 -3.53 13.22 -15.82
N GLU A 98 -4.57 12.60 -16.36
CA GLU A 98 -5.78 13.24 -16.85
C GLU A 98 -6.65 13.78 -15.71
N ASN A 99 -6.84 13.00 -14.64
CA ASN A 99 -7.77 13.36 -13.57
C ASN A 99 -7.16 14.21 -12.45
N LEU A 100 -5.84 14.17 -12.28
CA LEU A 100 -5.15 14.85 -11.19
C LEU A 100 -4.17 15.88 -11.74
N PHE A 101 -3.18 15.43 -12.52
CA PHE A 101 -2.04 16.27 -12.84
C PHE A 101 -2.36 17.38 -13.85
N TYR A 102 -3.03 17.05 -14.96
CA TYR A 102 -3.36 18.01 -16.00
C TYR A 102 -4.44 18.98 -15.53
N GLU A 103 -5.45 18.54 -14.80
CA GLU A 103 -6.43 19.44 -14.17
C GLU A 103 -5.76 20.40 -13.16
N TYR A 104 -4.85 19.87 -12.32
CA TYR A 104 -4.10 20.70 -11.38
C TYR A 104 -3.20 21.70 -12.10
N ASN A 105 -2.55 21.28 -13.19
CA ASN A 105 -1.70 22.15 -13.98
C ASN A 105 -2.49 23.21 -14.75
N ASP A 106 -3.65 22.87 -15.31
CA ASP A 106 -4.51 23.83 -16.01
C ASP A 106 -5.00 24.93 -15.06
N ARG A 107 -5.35 24.56 -13.83
CA ARG A 107 -5.84 25.51 -12.82
C ARG A 107 -4.76 26.42 -12.23
N PHE A 108 -3.56 25.90 -12.01
CA PHE A 108 -2.51 26.60 -11.25
C PHE A 108 -1.28 26.97 -12.08
N HIS A 109 -1.23 26.55 -13.34
CA HIS A 109 -0.11 26.76 -14.27
C HIS A 109 1.24 26.39 -13.65
N VAL A 110 1.30 25.21 -13.01
CA VAL A 110 2.51 24.79 -12.30
C VAL A 110 3.64 24.40 -13.23
N LEU A 111 3.42 23.98 -14.47
CA LEU A 111 4.48 23.70 -15.42
C LEU A 111 4.27 24.52 -16.69
N THR A 112 5.38 24.90 -17.32
CA THR A 112 5.34 25.52 -18.65
C THR A 112 4.95 24.47 -19.68
N GLU A 113 4.51 24.91 -20.86
CA GLU A 113 4.18 23.99 -21.96
C GLU A 113 5.37 23.12 -22.39
N GLU A 114 6.58 23.66 -22.35
CA GLU A 114 7.81 22.92 -22.66
C GLU A 114 8.09 21.81 -21.63
N GLU A 115 7.96 22.14 -20.34
CA GLU A 115 8.10 21.17 -19.25
C GLU A 115 7.01 20.08 -19.33
N LEU A 116 5.76 20.46 -19.60
CA LEU A 116 4.66 19.51 -19.79
C LEU A 116 4.90 18.59 -20.98
N HIS A 117 5.38 19.13 -22.10
CA HIS A 117 5.72 18.34 -23.27
C HIS A 117 6.79 17.30 -22.93
N ARG A 118 7.84 17.69 -22.20
CA ARG A 118 8.88 16.77 -21.74
C ARG A 118 8.31 15.66 -20.85
N LEU A 119 7.40 15.97 -19.93
CA LEU A 119 6.75 14.96 -19.08
C LEU A 119 5.84 14.02 -19.87
N LYS A 120 5.15 14.51 -20.90
CA LYS A 120 4.36 13.67 -21.81
C LYS A 120 5.23 12.66 -22.55
N VAL A 121 6.42 13.07 -22.98
CA VAL A 121 7.40 12.17 -23.65
C VAL A 121 7.91 11.09 -22.70
N ILE A 122 8.19 11.43 -21.43
CA ILE A 122 8.63 10.45 -20.43
C ILE A 122 7.50 9.47 -20.07
N GLY A 123 6.26 9.98 -19.97
CA GLY A 123 5.07 9.23 -19.61
C GLY A 123 4.70 9.43 -18.13
N VAL A 124 3.76 10.33 -17.87
CA VAL A 124 3.31 10.70 -16.51
C VAL A 124 2.77 9.52 -15.71
N ASN A 125 2.01 8.63 -16.35
CA ASN A 125 1.40 7.45 -15.71
C ASN A 125 2.35 6.24 -15.64
N LYS A 126 3.66 6.42 -15.89
CA LYS A 126 4.63 5.33 -15.99
C LYS A 126 5.72 5.43 -14.92
N GLY A 127 5.35 4.99 -13.71
CA GLY A 127 6.30 4.86 -12.61
C GLY A 127 6.90 6.18 -12.14
N GLY A 128 8.06 6.12 -11.50
CA GLY A 128 8.65 7.25 -10.78
C GLY A 128 9.49 8.25 -11.61
N ASN A 129 9.52 8.16 -12.93
CA ASN A 129 10.48 8.94 -13.73
C ASN A 129 10.13 10.43 -13.80
N CYS A 130 8.85 10.78 -13.97
CA CYS A 130 8.44 12.17 -14.11
C CYS A 130 8.74 13.03 -12.87
N TYR A 131 8.41 12.56 -11.66
CA TYR A 131 8.72 13.35 -10.45
C TYR A 131 10.23 13.47 -10.20
N ARG A 132 11.03 12.47 -10.62
CA ARG A 132 12.50 12.51 -10.55
C ARG A 132 13.07 13.52 -11.55
N GLU A 133 12.50 13.61 -12.75
CA GLU A 133 12.83 14.64 -13.75
C GLU A 133 12.55 16.04 -13.18
N VAL A 134 11.36 16.28 -12.63
CA VAL A 134 11.03 17.59 -12.02
C VAL A 134 11.91 17.90 -10.81
N CYS A 135 12.28 16.89 -10.02
CA CYS A 135 13.27 17.04 -8.96
C CYS A 135 14.61 17.55 -9.49
N SER A 136 15.05 17.04 -10.65
CA SER A 136 16.31 17.48 -11.26
C SER A 136 16.26 18.96 -11.67
N TRP A 137 15.12 19.42 -12.23
CA TRP A 137 14.90 20.83 -12.56
C TRP A 137 14.98 21.72 -11.32
N GLY A 138 14.32 21.31 -10.21
CA GLY A 138 14.40 22.06 -8.96
C GLY A 138 15.82 22.17 -8.38
N ILE A 139 16.65 21.13 -8.56
CA ILE A 139 18.06 21.16 -8.15
C ILE A 139 18.90 22.04 -9.09
N GLU A 140 18.63 21.99 -10.39
CA GLU A 140 19.25 22.85 -11.40
C GLU A 140 18.97 24.33 -11.14
N ASP A 141 17.72 24.68 -10.79
CA ASP A 141 17.33 26.04 -10.41
C ASP A 141 18.20 26.58 -9.27
N ILE A 142 18.46 25.76 -8.25
CA ILE A 142 19.34 26.14 -7.12
C ILE A 142 20.79 26.30 -7.58
N GLN A 143 21.27 25.43 -8.46
CA GLN A 143 22.64 25.50 -9.00
C GLN A 143 22.85 26.76 -9.85
N VAL A 144 21.87 27.16 -10.65
CA VAL A 144 21.93 28.39 -11.45
C VAL A 144 22.08 29.61 -10.56
N GLU A 145 21.31 29.70 -9.49
CA GLU A 145 21.39 30.84 -8.56
C GLU A 145 22.68 30.87 -7.74
N LEU A 146 23.23 29.70 -7.41
CA LEU A 146 24.57 29.59 -6.82
C LEU A 146 25.65 30.08 -7.78
N ASN A 147 25.62 29.64 -9.04
CA ASN A 147 26.59 30.06 -10.06
C ASN A 147 26.53 31.56 -10.36
N ARG A 148 25.36 32.18 -10.18
CA ARG A 148 25.16 33.64 -10.28
C ARG A 148 25.67 34.41 -9.06
N GLY A 149 26.04 33.73 -7.97
CA GLY A 149 26.43 34.36 -6.72
C GLY A 149 25.27 34.95 -5.92
N ASN A 150 24.03 34.57 -6.24
CA ASN A 150 22.84 35.07 -5.53
C ASN A 150 22.63 34.37 -4.17
N ILE A 151 23.22 33.19 -3.99
CA ILE A 151 23.19 32.43 -2.74
C ILE A 151 24.59 31.88 -2.40
N SER A 152 24.81 31.59 -1.12
CA SER A 152 26.02 30.90 -0.66
C SER A 152 25.93 29.38 -0.90
N GLU A 153 27.08 28.70 -0.95
CA GLU A 153 27.15 27.24 -1.08
C GLU A 153 26.40 26.53 0.05
N ILE A 154 26.49 27.05 1.27
CA ILE A 154 25.83 26.48 2.44
C ILE A 154 24.30 26.57 2.28
N ALA A 155 23.79 27.73 1.85
CA ALA A 155 22.36 27.90 1.58
C ALA A 155 21.89 26.95 0.46
N ALA A 156 22.65 26.86 -0.63
CA ALA A 156 22.36 25.94 -1.73
C ALA A 156 22.29 24.48 -1.26
N ALA A 157 23.27 24.03 -0.47
CA ALA A 157 23.33 22.69 0.08
C ALA A 157 22.11 22.38 0.98
N GLN A 158 21.69 23.33 1.83
CA GLN A 158 20.53 23.17 2.70
C GLN A 158 19.23 23.01 1.89
N ILE A 159 19.01 23.87 0.89
CA ILE A 159 17.81 23.78 0.04
C ILE A 159 17.81 22.46 -0.75
N ARG A 160 18.94 22.07 -1.35
CA ARG A 160 19.07 20.79 -2.07
C ARG A 160 18.75 19.60 -1.18
N ALA A 161 19.24 19.60 0.06
CA ALA A 161 18.94 18.54 1.01
C ALA A 161 17.44 18.40 1.29
N MET A 162 16.72 19.52 1.40
CA MET A 162 15.25 19.50 1.58
C MET A 162 14.53 18.97 0.33
N VAL A 163 14.91 19.41 -0.86
CA VAL A 163 14.33 18.93 -2.14
C VAL A 163 14.56 17.42 -2.31
N LEU A 164 15.78 16.95 -2.04
CA LEU A 164 16.12 15.52 -2.10
C LEU A 164 15.38 14.71 -1.03
N LYS A 165 15.10 15.29 0.14
CA LYS A 165 14.28 14.64 1.16
C LYS A 165 12.83 14.47 0.71
N VAL A 166 12.25 15.46 0.03
CA VAL A 166 10.92 15.32 -0.61
C VAL A 166 10.94 14.18 -1.63
N ARG A 167 11.95 14.14 -2.51
CA ARG A 167 12.14 13.06 -3.49
C ARG A 167 12.28 11.68 -2.83
N GLY A 168 12.99 11.59 -1.71
CA GLY A 168 13.16 10.36 -0.93
C GLY A 168 11.85 9.88 -0.32
N LEU A 169 11.06 10.79 0.26
CA LEU A 169 9.74 10.46 0.81
C LEU A 169 8.79 9.96 -0.29
N ILE A 170 8.72 10.63 -1.44
CA ILE A 170 7.94 10.15 -2.59
C ILE A 170 8.43 8.76 -3.03
N GLY A 171 9.76 8.57 -3.11
CA GLY A 171 10.38 7.29 -3.44
C GLY A 171 9.95 6.14 -2.53
N SER A 172 9.81 6.39 -1.23
CA SER A 172 9.39 5.36 -0.27
C SER A 172 8.02 4.75 -0.56
N PHE A 173 7.12 5.47 -1.25
CA PHE A 173 5.86 4.88 -1.70
C PHE A 173 6.06 3.86 -2.81
N TYR A 174 6.98 4.12 -3.74
CA TYR A 174 7.34 3.16 -4.78
C TYR A 174 7.97 1.93 -4.13
N ASP A 175 8.88 2.12 -3.17
CA ASP A 175 9.47 1.01 -2.42
C ASP A 175 8.39 0.17 -1.70
N HIS A 176 7.40 0.82 -1.09
CA HIS A 176 6.27 0.14 -0.46
C HIS A 176 5.33 -0.54 -1.46
N ALA A 177 5.15 0.02 -2.66
CA ALA A 177 4.35 -0.58 -3.73
C ALA A 177 5.04 -1.83 -4.31
N ASP A 178 6.36 -1.75 -4.51
CA ASP A 178 7.19 -2.84 -5.05
C ASP A 178 7.42 -3.97 -4.03
N GLN A 179 7.31 -3.67 -2.73
CA GLN A 179 7.47 -4.63 -1.63
C GLN A 179 6.15 -4.81 -0.85
N PRO A 180 5.16 -5.53 -1.41
CA PRO A 180 3.97 -5.91 -0.66
C PRO A 180 4.32 -6.91 0.47
N VAL A 181 3.38 -7.10 1.40
CA VAL A 181 3.47 -8.20 2.38
C VAL A 181 3.71 -9.50 1.60
N PRO A 182 4.63 -10.39 2.05
CA PRO A 182 5.00 -11.56 1.26
C PRO A 182 3.77 -12.34 0.81
N PHE A 183 3.70 -12.62 -0.49
CA PHE A 183 2.57 -13.26 -1.16
C PHE A 183 2.09 -14.53 -0.42
N VAL A 184 3.05 -15.32 0.07
CA VAL A 184 2.78 -16.56 0.83
C VAL A 184 1.95 -16.30 2.07
N TYR A 185 2.23 -15.25 2.85
CA TYR A 185 1.47 -14.93 4.06
C TYR A 185 0.02 -14.55 3.73
N HIS A 186 -0.18 -13.75 2.69
CA HIS A 186 -1.52 -13.36 2.25
C HIS A 186 -2.35 -14.59 1.83
N HIS A 187 -1.78 -15.45 0.99
CA HIS A 187 -2.46 -16.65 0.50
C HIS A 187 -2.69 -17.66 1.62
N PHE A 188 -1.71 -17.83 2.49
CA PHE A 188 -1.82 -18.74 3.63
C PHE A 188 -2.99 -18.33 4.53
N VAL A 189 -3.06 -17.07 4.96
CA VAL A 189 -4.18 -16.57 5.79
C VAL A 189 -5.51 -16.67 5.06
N TYR A 190 -5.54 -16.39 3.76
CA TYR A 190 -6.76 -16.50 2.95
C TYR A 190 -7.26 -17.95 2.86
N VAL A 191 -6.39 -18.89 2.47
CA VAL A 191 -6.71 -20.32 2.36
C VAL A 191 -7.12 -20.89 3.72
N MET A 192 -6.39 -20.54 4.78
CA MET A 192 -6.74 -20.88 6.15
C MET A 192 -8.15 -20.44 6.52
N SER A 193 -8.49 -19.18 6.21
CA SER A 193 -9.81 -18.62 6.50
C SER A 193 -10.90 -19.29 5.67
N ALA A 194 -10.61 -19.56 4.39
CA ALA A 194 -11.52 -20.23 3.46
C ALA A 194 -11.83 -21.67 3.85
N ILE A 195 -10.90 -22.37 4.52
CA ILE A 195 -11.11 -23.73 5.05
C ILE A 195 -11.77 -23.69 6.43
N TYR A 196 -11.28 -22.81 7.32
CA TYR A 196 -11.75 -22.72 8.71
C TYR A 196 -13.22 -22.29 8.81
N LEU A 197 -13.65 -21.28 8.05
CA LEU A 197 -15.01 -20.75 8.18
C LEU A 197 -16.11 -21.78 7.83
N PRO A 198 -16.00 -22.56 6.73
CA PRO A 198 -16.91 -23.66 6.47
C PRO A 198 -16.85 -24.76 7.54
N MET A 199 -15.65 -25.15 8.00
CA MET A 199 -15.50 -26.15 9.05
C MET A 199 -16.16 -25.72 10.36
N PHE A 200 -15.94 -24.48 10.78
CA PHE A 200 -16.58 -23.90 11.95
C PHE A 200 -18.10 -23.83 11.80
N SER A 201 -18.59 -23.43 10.62
CA SER A 201 -20.04 -23.42 10.34
C SER A 201 -20.65 -24.83 10.43
N TYR A 202 -19.91 -25.84 9.98
CA TYR A 202 -20.30 -27.25 10.07
C TYR A 202 -20.32 -27.77 11.51
N GLU A 203 -19.27 -27.53 12.29
CA GLU A 203 -19.21 -27.86 13.73
C GLU A 203 -20.40 -27.25 14.50
N GLN A 204 -20.72 -25.99 14.23
CA GLN A 204 -21.85 -25.32 14.86
C GLN A 204 -23.19 -25.91 14.42
N ALA A 205 -23.30 -26.38 13.18
CA ALA A 205 -24.51 -27.02 12.67
C ALA A 205 -24.71 -28.42 13.26
N THR A 206 -23.66 -29.25 13.35
CA THR A 206 -23.70 -30.59 13.96
C THR A 206 -24.02 -30.53 15.44
N THR A 207 -23.43 -29.57 16.16
CA THR A 207 -23.71 -29.36 17.59
C THR A 207 -25.18 -29.02 17.85
N ARG A 208 -25.85 -28.34 16.92
CA ARG A 208 -27.28 -27.96 17.05
C ARG A 208 -28.26 -29.01 16.51
N HIS A 209 -27.86 -29.80 15.51
CA HIS A 209 -28.71 -30.77 14.82
C HIS A 209 -27.99 -32.10 14.54
N PRO A 210 -27.91 -33.01 15.52
CA PRO A 210 -27.08 -34.22 15.44
C PRO A 210 -27.60 -35.34 14.51
N ASN A 211 -28.80 -35.24 13.93
CA ASN A 211 -29.50 -36.39 13.32
C ASN A 211 -29.66 -36.34 11.77
N HIS A 212 -28.77 -35.71 10.99
CA HIS A 212 -28.97 -35.49 9.54
C HIS A 212 -28.03 -36.27 8.58
N PRO A 213 -28.32 -37.54 8.23
CA PRO A 213 -27.31 -38.57 7.92
C PRO A 213 -26.52 -38.48 6.60
N TYR A 214 -26.79 -37.54 5.68
CA TYR A 214 -26.22 -37.59 4.32
C TYR A 214 -25.17 -36.51 3.99
N PHE A 215 -24.89 -35.57 4.90
CA PHE A 215 -23.96 -34.46 4.64
C PHE A 215 -22.60 -34.59 5.33
N TYR A 216 -22.39 -35.62 6.17
CA TYR A 216 -21.29 -35.61 7.15
C TYR A 216 -19.94 -36.12 6.62
N LEU A 217 -19.92 -37.11 5.73
CA LEU A 217 -18.68 -37.85 5.41
C LEU A 217 -17.61 -37.03 4.66
N VAL A 218 -18.01 -36.13 3.76
CA VAL A 218 -17.07 -35.27 3.01
C VAL A 218 -16.49 -34.16 3.90
N TRP A 219 -17.31 -33.62 4.80
CA TRP A 219 -16.88 -32.57 5.72
C TRP A 219 -16.00 -33.12 6.85
N ASP A 220 -16.31 -34.30 7.37
CA ASP A 220 -15.47 -34.98 8.37
C ASP A 220 -14.07 -35.31 7.81
N LEU A 221 -13.98 -35.76 6.55
CA LEU A 221 -12.70 -35.97 5.86
C LEU A 221 -11.88 -34.68 5.70
N LEU A 222 -12.54 -33.56 5.37
CA LEU A 222 -11.92 -32.24 5.26
C LEU A 222 -11.41 -31.73 6.62
N VAL A 223 -12.18 -31.97 7.69
CA VAL A 223 -11.80 -31.62 9.07
C VAL A 223 -10.57 -32.44 9.50
N VAL A 224 -10.57 -33.75 9.30
CA VAL A 224 -9.44 -34.61 9.67
C VAL A 224 -8.19 -34.27 8.86
N PHE A 225 -8.34 -34.08 7.54
CA PHE A 225 -7.23 -33.70 6.66
C PHE A 225 -6.58 -32.37 7.08
N SER A 226 -7.39 -31.36 7.37
CA SER A 226 -6.88 -30.06 7.81
C SER A 226 -6.19 -30.13 9.17
N ARG A 227 -6.73 -30.87 10.15
CA ARG A 227 -6.06 -31.09 11.44
C ARG A 227 -4.69 -31.73 11.28
N CYS A 228 -4.57 -32.75 10.44
CA CYS A 228 -3.28 -33.40 10.17
C CYS A 228 -2.24 -32.43 9.58
N PHE A 229 -2.67 -31.49 8.74
CA PHE A 229 -1.77 -30.50 8.15
C PHE A 229 -1.30 -29.43 9.15
N PHE A 230 -2.10 -29.08 10.17
CA PHE A 230 -1.77 -28.01 11.13
C PHE A 230 -1.12 -28.48 12.43
N VAL A 231 -1.08 -29.78 12.71
CA VAL A 231 -0.45 -30.36 13.91
C VAL A 231 0.97 -30.91 13.63
N LEU A 232 1.31 -31.14 12.35
CA LEU A 232 2.67 -31.50 11.90
C LEU A 232 3.59 -30.27 11.86
#